data_AF-A0A0H2PMJ0-F1
#
_entry.id   AF-A0A0H2PMJ0-F1
#
_cell.length_a   1.000
_cell.length_b   1.000
_cell.length_c   1.000
_cell.angle_alpha   90.00
_cell.angle_beta   90.00
_cell.angle_gamma   90.00
#
_symmetry.space_group_name_H-M   'P 1'
#
loop_
_entity.id
_entity.type
_entity.pdbx_description
1 polymer ?
#
loop_
_entity_poly.entity_id
_entity_poly.type
_entity_poly.pdbx_seq_one_letter_code
_entity_poly.pdbx_strand_id
1 'polypeptide(L)'
;MFGKNTKVDLELNREVEQLLKTGGKERILPIVQAGEPVLRQQTVQYSGQLSKGTLNKLIDTMHTTMLEAPGVGLAATQIGLGLALAVVEDHVRDDEDDPREIAEFPFHVIINPSYEPIGDATRSFYEGCLSFDGYQAVRRRWLDITARWTDENGKQHEERLHGWPARIFQHETDHLSGELYIDKAEIRSLTTYENLEDFWCDDPVPTDAAEELGFEL
;
A
#
# COMPACT_ATOMS: atom_id res chain seq x y z
N MET A 1 22.19 3.11 0.03
CA MET A 1 23.01 2.46 1.08
C MET A 1 22.58 3.01 2.42
N PHE A 2 21.86 2.23 3.22
CA PHE A 2 21.69 2.51 4.65
C PHE A 2 23.09 2.73 5.23
N GLY A 3 23.30 3.87 5.88
CA GLY A 3 24.65 4.37 6.17
C GLY A 3 25.51 3.28 6.80
N LYS A 4 26.76 3.11 6.33
CA LYS A 4 27.73 2.13 6.88
C LYS A 4 28.00 2.30 8.39
N ASN A 5 27.42 3.33 9.03
CA ASN A 5 27.51 3.67 10.45
C ASN A 5 26.15 3.80 11.15
N THR A 6 25.02 3.42 10.53
CA THR A 6 23.74 3.42 11.25
C THR A 6 23.80 2.34 12.32
N LYS A 7 23.81 2.75 13.59
CA LYS A 7 23.73 1.81 14.70
C LYS A 7 22.32 1.26 14.74
N VAL A 8 22.22 -0.06 14.95
CA VAL A 8 20.94 -0.69 15.30
C VAL A 8 20.39 0.02 16.53
N ASP A 9 19.15 0.50 16.42
CA ASP A 9 18.38 0.98 17.53
C ASP A 9 17.84 -0.23 18.32
N LEU A 10 18.42 -0.44 19.50
CA LEU A 10 18.10 -1.62 20.31
C LEU A 10 16.69 -1.57 20.90
N GLU A 11 16.13 -0.37 21.09
CA GLU A 11 14.78 -0.20 21.62
C GLU A 11 13.77 -0.54 20.54
N LEU A 12 13.86 0.11 19.39
CA LEU A 12 13.03 -0.19 18.23
C LEU A 12 13.15 -1.65 17.79
N ASN A 13 14.35 -2.23 17.80
CA ASN A 13 14.53 -3.63 17.44
C ASN A 13 13.78 -4.57 18.41
N ARG A 14 13.73 -4.24 19.71
CA ARG A 14 12.94 -5.00 20.70
C ARG A 14 11.45 -4.80 20.52
N GLU A 15 11.01 -3.58 20.20
CA GLU A 15 9.60 -3.28 19.91
C GLU A 15 9.11 -4.07 18.69
N VAL A 16 9.88 -4.09 17.60
CA VAL A 16 9.56 -4.88 16.41
C VAL A 16 9.56 -6.38 16.74
N GLU A 17 10.51 -6.87 17.54
CA GLU A 17 10.48 -8.27 18.00
C GLU A 17 9.28 -8.60 18.90
N GLN A 18 8.74 -7.64 19.64
CA GLN A 18 7.52 -7.82 20.42
C GLN A 18 6.28 -7.80 19.51
N LEU A 19 6.22 -6.87 18.55
CA LEU A 19 5.19 -6.84 17.51
C LEU A 19 5.14 -8.16 16.76
N LEU A 20 6.28 -8.69 16.31
CA LEU A 20 6.36 -9.98 15.62
C LEU A 20 5.78 -11.15 16.44
N LYS A 21 5.78 -11.08 17.78
CA LYS A 21 5.18 -12.11 18.63
C LYS A 21 3.65 -12.05 18.64
N THR A 22 3.04 -10.91 18.33
CA THR A 22 1.57 -10.81 18.28
C THR A 22 1.00 -11.63 17.12
N GLY A 23 1.79 -11.89 16.09
CA GLY A 23 1.39 -12.77 14.97
C GLY A 23 1.33 -14.26 15.30
N GLY A 24 1.69 -14.66 16.53
CA GLY A 24 1.51 -16.02 17.01
C GLY A 24 2.22 -17.08 16.17
N LYS A 25 1.62 -18.27 16.06
CA LYS A 25 2.19 -19.39 15.29
C LYS A 25 2.06 -19.19 13.78
N GLU A 26 1.03 -18.47 13.35
CA GLU A 26 0.67 -18.28 11.95
C GLU A 26 1.47 -17.14 11.30
N ARG A 27 2.13 -16.30 12.10
CA ARG A 27 2.89 -15.12 11.63
C ARG A 27 2.01 -14.11 10.88
N ILE A 28 0.79 -13.92 11.37
CA ILE A 28 -0.17 -12.96 10.82
C ILE A 28 -0.35 -11.81 11.81
N LEU A 29 0.09 -10.61 11.45
CA LEU A 29 -0.02 -9.44 12.32
C LEU A 29 -1.46 -8.88 12.29
N PRO A 30 -1.97 -8.35 13.40
CA PRO A 30 -3.22 -7.62 13.38
C PRO A 30 -3.08 -6.35 12.53
N ILE A 31 -4.05 -6.14 11.63
CA ILE A 31 -4.12 -4.93 10.80
C ILE A 31 -4.93 -3.87 11.54
N VAL A 32 -4.31 -2.74 11.86
CA VAL A 32 -4.97 -1.62 12.51
C VAL A 32 -5.98 -0.96 11.58
N GLN A 33 -7.06 -0.44 12.14
CA GLN A 33 -8.17 0.17 11.39
C GLN A 33 -8.15 1.69 11.48
N ALA A 34 -8.77 2.36 10.51
CA ALA A 34 -8.84 3.80 10.42
C ALA A 34 -9.42 4.39 11.73
N GLY A 35 -8.74 5.41 12.24
CA GLY A 35 -8.96 5.94 13.59
C GLY A 35 -7.75 5.71 14.50
N GLU A 36 -6.95 4.68 14.23
CA GLU A 36 -5.68 4.45 14.92
C GLU A 36 -4.64 5.52 14.51
N PRO A 37 -3.99 6.22 15.47
CA PRO A 37 -3.15 7.39 15.16
C PRO A 37 -1.98 7.11 14.22
N VAL A 38 -1.42 5.91 14.27
CA VAL A 38 -0.27 5.49 13.44
C VAL A 38 -0.56 5.59 11.94
N LEU A 39 -1.82 5.40 11.53
CA LEU A 39 -2.24 5.53 10.13
C LEU A 39 -2.28 6.99 9.64
N ARG A 40 -2.19 7.95 10.56
CA ARG A 40 -2.26 9.40 10.30
C ARG A 40 -0.94 10.12 10.58
N GLN A 41 0.09 9.40 11.00
CA GLN A 41 1.38 9.95 11.33
C GLN A 41 2.37 9.77 10.17
N GLN A 42 3.14 10.82 9.88
CA GLN A 42 4.30 10.69 9.02
C GLN A 42 5.26 9.66 9.62
N THR A 43 5.63 8.66 8.83
CA THR A 43 6.55 7.62 9.28
C THR A 43 7.98 8.12 9.47
N VAL A 44 8.72 7.42 10.33
CA VAL A 44 10.16 7.62 10.48
C VAL A 44 10.89 6.95 9.33
N GLN A 45 11.79 7.68 8.68
CA GLN A 45 12.64 7.16 7.62
C GLN A 45 13.45 5.94 8.12
N TYR A 46 13.46 4.86 7.33
CA TYR A 46 14.33 3.74 7.61
C TYR A 46 15.75 4.03 7.12
N SER A 47 16.69 4.11 8.05
CA SER A 47 18.10 4.41 7.83
C SER A 47 19.03 3.22 8.08
N GLY A 48 18.46 2.04 8.36
CA GLY A 48 19.21 0.84 8.80
C GLY A 48 19.18 0.63 10.31
N GLN A 49 18.17 1.16 11.01
CA GLN A 49 18.07 1.12 12.47
C GLN A 49 17.56 -0.22 13.04
N LEU A 50 17.14 -1.17 12.19
CA LEU A 50 16.84 -2.55 12.62
C LEU A 50 18.01 -3.48 12.34
N SER A 51 18.19 -4.50 13.17
CA SER A 51 19.10 -5.59 12.85
C SER A 51 18.63 -6.30 11.57
N LYS A 52 19.57 -6.82 10.77
CA LYS A 52 19.21 -7.57 9.55
C LYS A 52 18.27 -8.74 9.82
N GLY A 53 18.46 -9.44 10.94
CA GLY A 53 17.59 -10.55 11.32
C GLY A 53 16.16 -10.13 11.67
N THR A 54 16.01 -8.97 12.33
CA THR A 54 14.69 -8.41 12.67
C THR A 54 14.00 -7.85 11.45
N LEU A 55 14.72 -7.14 10.58
CA LEU A 55 14.18 -6.62 9.31
C LEU A 55 13.64 -7.76 8.43
N ASN A 56 14.43 -8.81 8.21
CA ASN A 56 14.00 -9.93 7.37
C ASN A 56 12.73 -10.60 7.92
N LYS A 57 12.66 -10.84 9.24
CA LYS A 57 11.46 -11.40 9.87
C LYS A 57 10.25 -10.48 9.75
N LEU A 58 10.46 -9.16 9.87
CA LEU A 58 9.41 -8.16 9.68
C LEU A 58 8.84 -8.24 8.26
N ILE A 59 9.71 -8.22 7.26
CA ILE A 59 9.33 -8.32 5.84
C ILE A 59 8.55 -9.61 5.59
N ASP A 60 9.09 -10.77 5.99
CA ASP A 60 8.43 -12.07 5.79
C ASP A 60 7.04 -12.12 6.45
N THR A 61 6.91 -11.52 7.64
CA THR A 61 5.65 -11.51 8.39
C THR A 61 4.65 -10.54 7.78
N MET A 62 5.09 -9.37 7.32
CA MET A 62 4.25 -8.42 6.58
C MET A 62 3.75 -9.03 5.27
N HIS A 63 4.61 -9.71 4.54
CA HIS A 63 4.25 -10.42 3.31
C HIS A 63 3.23 -11.52 3.57
N THR A 64 3.46 -12.36 4.59
CA THR A 64 2.48 -13.39 5.03
C THR A 64 1.15 -12.75 5.41
N THR A 65 1.17 -11.66 6.18
CA THR A 65 -0.04 -10.95 6.62
C THR A 65 -0.82 -10.38 5.43
N MET A 66 -0.12 -9.80 4.46
CA MET A 66 -0.71 -9.25 3.23
C MET A 66 -1.44 -10.33 2.42
N LEU A 67 -0.78 -11.47 2.19
CA LEU A 67 -1.36 -12.58 1.42
C LEU A 67 -2.56 -13.23 2.12
N GLU A 68 -2.53 -13.37 3.45
CA GLU A 68 -3.64 -13.92 4.24
C GLU A 68 -4.81 -12.94 4.38
N ALA A 69 -4.57 -11.64 4.21
CA ALA A 69 -5.59 -10.58 4.18
C ALA A 69 -6.05 -10.22 2.74
N PRO A 70 -5.94 -11.15 1.79
CA PRO A 70 -5.89 -10.97 0.32
C PRO A 70 -5.54 -9.56 -0.22
N GLY A 71 -4.51 -8.91 0.31
CA GLY A 71 -4.02 -7.61 -0.17
C GLY A 71 -2.96 -7.73 -1.27
N VAL A 72 -2.79 -6.65 -2.03
CA VAL A 72 -1.70 -6.48 -3.02
C VAL A 72 -0.57 -5.55 -2.53
N GLY A 73 -0.75 -5.02 -1.32
CA GLY A 73 0.19 -4.14 -0.62
C GLY A 73 -0.10 -4.12 0.88
N LEU A 74 0.95 -3.90 1.68
CA LEU A 74 0.84 -3.68 3.13
C LEU A 74 1.96 -2.77 3.63
N ALA A 75 1.59 -1.61 4.14
CA ALA A 75 2.49 -0.67 4.79
C ALA A 75 2.72 -0.99 6.28
N ALA A 76 3.90 -0.66 6.80
CA ALA A 76 4.24 -0.89 8.21
C ALA A 76 3.28 -0.13 9.16
N THR A 77 2.73 1.01 8.74
CA THR A 77 1.73 1.75 9.54
C THR A 77 0.48 0.90 9.79
N GLN A 78 0.10 0.03 8.86
CA GLN A 78 -1.07 -0.84 8.97
C GLN A 78 -0.89 -1.98 9.96
N ILE A 79 0.34 -2.30 10.38
CA ILE A 79 0.62 -3.24 11.48
C ILE A 79 1.03 -2.51 12.76
N GLY A 80 0.75 -1.20 12.85
CA GLY A 80 1.06 -0.40 14.04
C GLY A 80 2.50 0.11 14.13
N LEU A 81 3.29 0.01 13.05
CA LEU A 81 4.71 0.37 13.03
C LEU A 81 4.95 1.62 12.18
N GLY A 82 5.29 2.74 12.83
CA GLY A 82 5.56 4.03 12.18
C GLY A 82 6.90 4.13 11.44
N LEU A 83 7.28 3.12 10.64
CA LEU A 83 8.48 3.10 9.81
C LEU A 83 8.13 3.21 8.31
N ALA A 84 8.96 3.91 7.55
CA ALA A 84 8.79 4.08 6.10
C ALA A 84 9.16 2.80 5.32
N LEU A 85 8.35 1.76 5.45
CA LEU A 85 8.52 0.44 4.84
C LEU A 85 7.16 -0.13 4.44
N ALA A 86 7.05 -0.68 3.24
CA ALA A 86 5.90 -1.46 2.81
C ALA A 86 6.36 -2.67 1.98
N VAL A 87 5.46 -3.63 1.79
CA VAL A 87 5.60 -4.75 0.85
C VAL A 87 4.49 -4.65 -0.20
N VAL A 88 4.79 -5.02 -1.44
CA VAL A 88 3.83 -5.05 -2.55
C VAL A 88 4.03 -6.31 -3.38
N GLU A 89 2.94 -6.89 -3.85
CA GLU A 89 2.92 -8.00 -4.81
C GLU A 89 1.53 -8.09 -5.44
N ASP A 90 1.46 -8.16 -6.76
CA ASP A 90 0.23 -8.46 -7.49
C ASP A 90 0.57 -9.32 -8.72
N HIS A 91 -0.30 -10.27 -9.03
CA HIS A 91 -0.11 -11.18 -10.15
C HIS A 91 -1.20 -10.97 -11.19
N VAL A 92 -0.80 -11.02 -12.46
CA VAL A 92 -1.73 -10.87 -13.59
C VAL A 92 -2.87 -11.89 -13.50
N ARG A 93 -4.07 -11.42 -13.78
CA ARG A 93 -5.23 -12.27 -14.09
C ARG A 93 -5.35 -12.38 -15.60
N ASP A 94 -5.83 -13.51 -16.12
CA ASP A 94 -6.00 -13.77 -17.57
C ASP A 94 -7.10 -12.86 -18.18
N ASP A 95 -6.84 -11.56 -18.27
CA ASP A 95 -7.71 -10.57 -18.94
C ASP A 95 -6.86 -9.41 -19.49
N GLU A 96 -6.38 -9.55 -20.73
CA GLU A 96 -5.60 -8.50 -21.41
C GLU A 96 -6.42 -7.23 -21.72
N ASP A 97 -7.76 -7.33 -21.69
CA ASP A 97 -8.68 -6.23 -22.03
C ASP A 97 -9.21 -5.50 -20.77
N ASP A 98 -8.71 -5.82 -19.57
CA ASP A 98 -9.13 -5.15 -18.34
C ASP A 98 -8.76 -3.65 -18.38
N PRO A 99 -9.74 -2.73 -18.30
CA PRO A 99 -9.49 -1.30 -18.41
C PRO A 99 -8.67 -0.73 -17.24
N ARG A 100 -8.43 -1.50 -16.18
CA ARG A 100 -7.56 -1.14 -15.05
C ARG A 100 -6.07 -1.29 -15.37
N GLU A 101 -5.73 -1.90 -16.50
CA GLU A 101 -4.35 -2.12 -16.94
C GLU A 101 -3.57 -2.90 -15.87
N ILE A 102 -4.17 -4.01 -15.40
CA ILE A 102 -3.56 -4.91 -14.42
C ILE A 102 -2.37 -5.60 -15.08
N ALA A 103 -1.21 -5.48 -14.43
CA ALA A 103 0.04 -6.05 -14.91
C ALA A 103 0.79 -6.69 -13.75
N GLU A 104 1.73 -7.57 -14.08
CA GLU A 104 2.54 -8.27 -13.08
C GLU A 104 3.30 -7.25 -12.24
N PHE A 105 3.15 -7.34 -10.92
CA PHE A 105 3.92 -6.57 -9.98
C PHE A 105 4.60 -7.53 -9.00
N PRO A 106 5.81 -8.01 -9.31
CA PRO A 106 6.47 -9.02 -8.50
C PRO A 106 6.71 -8.51 -7.08
N PHE A 107 6.94 -9.43 -6.15
CA PHE A 107 7.20 -9.07 -4.77
C PHE A 107 8.35 -8.06 -4.62
N HIS A 108 8.05 -6.91 -4.03
CA HIS A 108 9.03 -5.88 -3.68
C HIS A 108 8.89 -5.45 -2.22
N VAL A 109 10.04 -5.26 -1.58
CA VAL A 109 10.15 -4.49 -0.34
C VAL A 109 10.45 -3.04 -0.72
N ILE A 110 9.55 -2.13 -0.39
CA ILE A 110 9.69 -0.71 -0.72
C ILE A 110 10.00 0.09 0.55
N ILE A 111 11.24 0.55 0.67
CA ILE A 111 11.73 1.29 1.83
C ILE A 111 12.01 2.74 1.43
N ASN A 112 11.49 3.68 2.23
CA ASN A 112 11.48 5.11 1.95
C ASN A 112 11.02 5.45 0.52
N PRO A 113 9.87 4.91 0.06
CA PRO A 113 9.42 5.14 -1.31
C PRO A 113 9.05 6.60 -1.55
N SER A 114 9.13 7.01 -2.81
CA SER A 114 8.60 8.25 -3.33
C SER A 114 8.22 8.07 -4.79
N TYR A 115 7.33 8.91 -5.30
CA TYR A 115 6.96 8.89 -6.71
C TYR A 115 6.75 10.31 -7.26
N GLU A 116 6.93 10.44 -8.57
CA GLU A 116 6.64 11.67 -9.32
C GLU A 116 5.77 11.31 -10.54
N PRO A 117 4.71 12.08 -10.83
CA PRO A 117 3.87 11.83 -11.99
C PRO A 117 4.62 12.06 -13.31
N ILE A 118 4.34 11.24 -14.31
CA ILE A 118 4.83 11.42 -15.68
C ILE A 118 3.65 11.94 -16.52
N GLY A 119 3.68 13.24 -16.83
CA GLY A 119 2.57 13.89 -17.52
C GLY A 119 1.40 14.20 -16.59
N ASP A 120 0.22 14.39 -17.17
CA ASP A 120 -1.01 14.80 -16.46
C ASP A 120 -2.13 13.73 -16.52
N ALA A 121 -1.86 12.58 -17.13
CA ALA A 121 -2.83 11.51 -17.28
C ALA A 121 -3.17 10.85 -15.94
N THR A 122 -4.46 10.70 -15.67
CA THR A 122 -5.00 10.04 -14.47
C THR A 122 -6.02 8.96 -14.82
N ARG A 123 -6.26 8.05 -13.88
CA ARG A 123 -7.37 7.08 -13.91
C ARG A 123 -8.06 7.01 -12.55
N SER A 124 -9.36 6.76 -12.57
CA SER A 124 -10.21 6.69 -11.40
C SER A 124 -10.87 5.32 -11.33
N PHE A 125 -10.61 4.62 -10.23
CA PHE A 125 -11.11 3.27 -9.96
C PHE A 125 -11.50 3.19 -8.48
N TYR A 126 -12.37 2.25 -8.14
CA TYR A 126 -12.59 1.90 -6.74
C TYR A 126 -11.30 1.36 -6.11
N GLU A 127 -10.94 1.91 -4.95
CA GLU A 127 -9.88 1.40 -4.08
C GLU A 127 -10.47 0.95 -2.75
N GLY A 128 -9.98 -0.18 -2.24
CA GLY A 128 -10.15 -0.61 -0.86
C GLY A 128 -8.84 -0.51 -0.09
N CYS A 129 -8.91 -0.68 1.22
CA CYS A 129 -7.74 -0.73 2.09
C CYS A 129 -8.01 -1.69 3.25
N LEU A 130 -7.04 -2.55 3.59
CA LEU A 130 -7.15 -3.49 4.71
C LEU A 130 -7.32 -2.77 6.06
N SER A 131 -6.95 -1.49 6.14
CA SER A 131 -7.12 -0.63 7.30
C SER A 131 -8.39 0.23 7.25
N PHE A 132 -9.26 0.06 6.26
CA PHE A 132 -10.57 0.69 6.21
C PHE A 132 -11.60 -0.34 5.73
N ASP A 133 -11.78 -1.36 6.55
CA ASP A 133 -12.55 -2.54 6.19
C ASP A 133 -14.06 -2.25 5.99
N GLY A 134 -14.67 -2.98 5.05
CA GLY A 134 -16.08 -2.88 4.70
C GLY A 134 -16.42 -1.83 3.64
N TYR A 135 -15.46 -1.01 3.20
CA TYR A 135 -15.74 0.13 2.31
C TYR A 135 -14.71 0.29 1.20
N GLN A 136 -15.20 0.77 0.05
CA GLN A 136 -14.39 1.28 -1.05
C GLN A 136 -14.88 2.65 -1.47
N ALA A 137 -14.02 3.40 -2.15
CA ALA A 137 -14.41 4.64 -2.82
C ALA A 137 -13.56 4.83 -4.07
N VAL A 138 -14.07 5.60 -5.02
CA VAL A 138 -13.34 5.97 -6.23
C VAL A 138 -12.20 6.91 -5.86
N ARG A 139 -11.00 6.53 -6.28
CA ARG A 139 -9.78 7.31 -6.06
C ARG A 139 -9.10 7.57 -7.39
N ARG A 140 -8.85 8.84 -7.68
CA ARG A 140 -8.03 9.26 -8.82
C ARG A 140 -6.55 9.08 -8.51
N ARG A 141 -5.83 8.47 -9.45
CA ARG A 141 -4.37 8.23 -9.37
C ARG A 141 -3.69 8.66 -10.65
N TRP A 142 -2.41 9.01 -10.55
CA TRP A 142 -1.58 9.21 -11.73
C TRP A 142 -1.44 7.87 -12.46
N LEU A 143 -1.64 7.90 -13.79
CA LEU A 143 -1.55 6.70 -14.62
C LEU A 143 -0.10 6.23 -14.75
N ASP A 144 0.83 7.17 -14.93
CA ASP A 144 2.25 6.92 -15.05
C ASP A 144 3.02 7.65 -13.95
N ILE A 145 3.95 6.95 -13.31
CA ILE A 145 4.84 7.52 -12.30
C ILE A 145 6.28 7.09 -12.52
N THR A 146 7.23 7.93 -12.09
CA THR A 146 8.58 7.50 -11.76
C THR A 146 8.62 7.15 -10.28
N ALA A 147 8.70 5.86 -9.97
CA ALA A 147 8.78 5.31 -8.63
C ALA A 147 10.24 5.17 -8.19
N ARG A 148 10.53 5.54 -6.94
CA ARG A 148 11.87 5.48 -6.34
C ARG A 148 11.78 4.86 -4.97
N TRP A 149 12.62 3.88 -4.67
CA TRP A 149 12.67 3.26 -3.35
C TRP A 149 14.03 2.63 -3.08
N THR A 150 14.23 2.19 -1.84
CA THR A 150 15.34 1.35 -1.44
C THR A 150 14.82 -0.05 -1.13
N ASP A 151 15.52 -1.10 -1.54
CA ASP A 151 15.19 -2.48 -1.12
C ASP A 151 15.80 -2.85 0.24
N GLU A 152 15.49 -4.05 0.73
CA GLU A 152 15.98 -4.58 2.00
C GLU A 152 17.50 -4.80 2.04
N ASN A 153 18.14 -4.85 0.87
CA ASN A 153 19.60 -4.93 0.73
C ASN A 153 20.26 -3.54 0.66
N GLY A 154 19.48 -2.46 0.67
CA GLY A 154 19.96 -1.09 0.63
C GLY A 154 20.28 -0.58 -0.79
N LYS A 155 19.89 -1.32 -1.83
CA LYS A 155 20.01 -0.92 -3.24
C LYS A 155 18.89 0.05 -3.58
N GLN A 156 19.23 1.12 -4.29
CA GLN A 156 18.26 2.09 -4.79
C GLN A 156 17.67 1.59 -6.11
N HIS A 157 16.38 1.81 -6.29
CA HIS A 157 15.65 1.54 -7.51
C HIS A 157 14.96 2.81 -7.98
N GLU A 158 14.88 2.95 -9.30
CA GLU A 158 14.15 3.99 -10.01
C GLU A 158 13.52 3.32 -11.23
N GLU A 159 12.19 3.26 -11.26
CA GLU A 159 11.45 2.55 -12.29
C GLU A 159 10.23 3.36 -12.73
N ARG A 160 9.88 3.26 -14.01
CA ARG A 160 8.60 3.78 -14.50
C ARG A 160 7.55 2.72 -14.26
N LEU A 161 6.55 3.07 -13.45
CA LEU A 161 5.35 2.25 -13.27
C LEU A 161 4.18 2.87 -14.02
N HIS A 162 3.28 2.02 -14.48
CA HIS A 162 2.10 2.37 -15.27
C HIS A 162 0.90 1.56 -14.78
N GLY A 163 -0.32 2.08 -14.95
CA GLY A 163 -1.55 1.32 -14.70
C GLY A 163 -1.72 0.89 -13.24
N TRP A 164 -2.15 -0.36 -13.03
CA TRP A 164 -2.42 -0.89 -11.70
C TRP A 164 -1.19 -0.97 -10.77
N PRO A 165 0.01 -1.40 -11.22
CA PRO A 165 1.24 -1.31 -10.42
C PRO A 165 1.55 0.12 -9.93
N ALA A 166 1.34 1.14 -10.77
CA ALA A 166 1.51 2.54 -10.37
C ALA A 166 0.53 2.94 -9.27
N ARG A 167 -0.72 2.46 -9.33
CA ARG A 167 -1.74 2.70 -8.29
C ARG A 167 -1.36 2.07 -6.96
N ILE A 168 -0.96 0.79 -6.97
CA ILE A 168 -0.53 0.07 -5.76
C ILE A 168 0.63 0.82 -5.11
N PHE A 169 1.65 1.19 -5.87
CA PHE A 169 2.82 1.90 -5.34
C PHE A 169 2.45 3.27 -4.73
N GLN A 170 1.55 4.02 -5.37
CA GLN A 170 1.03 5.29 -4.83
C GLN A 170 0.27 5.06 -3.52
N HIS A 171 -0.60 4.04 -3.46
CA HIS A 171 -1.38 3.72 -2.26
C HIS A 171 -0.48 3.39 -1.06
N GLU A 172 0.49 2.50 -1.25
CA GLU A 172 1.41 2.13 -0.17
C GLU A 172 2.34 3.28 0.22
N THR A 173 2.75 4.13 -0.73
CA THR A 173 3.56 5.32 -0.42
C THR A 173 2.76 6.33 0.40
N ASP A 174 1.48 6.54 0.09
CA ASP A 174 0.59 7.46 0.82
C ASP A 174 0.44 7.05 2.29
N HIS A 175 0.28 5.75 2.55
CA HIS A 175 0.24 5.21 3.92
C HIS A 175 1.44 5.61 4.77
N LEU A 176 2.63 5.73 4.16
CA LEU A 176 3.86 6.08 4.87
C LEU A 176 3.96 7.59 5.16
N SER A 177 3.11 8.40 4.52
CA SER A 177 2.93 9.82 4.82
C SER A 177 1.76 10.12 5.76
N GLY A 178 1.01 9.09 6.19
CA GLY A 178 -0.19 9.25 7.03
C GLY A 178 -1.46 9.58 6.24
N GLU A 179 -1.43 9.43 4.91
CA GLU A 179 -2.58 9.60 4.03
C GLU A 179 -3.30 8.26 3.82
N LEU A 180 -4.63 8.30 3.83
CA LEU A 180 -5.49 7.18 3.44
C LEU A 180 -6.18 7.51 2.12
N TYR A 181 -6.57 6.49 1.36
CA TYR A 181 -7.24 6.70 0.07
C TYR A 181 -8.51 7.56 0.19
N ILE A 182 -9.21 7.51 1.34
CA ILE A 182 -10.41 8.31 1.59
C ILE A 182 -10.16 9.83 1.70
N ASP A 183 -8.91 10.29 1.89
CA ASP A 183 -8.62 11.71 2.07
C ASP A 183 -8.74 12.50 0.76
N LYS A 184 -8.61 11.82 -0.38
CA LYS A 184 -8.82 12.39 -1.72
C LYS A 184 -9.69 11.47 -2.60
N ALA A 185 -10.58 10.69 -1.96
CA ALA A 185 -11.60 9.95 -2.68
C ALA A 185 -12.68 10.89 -3.22
N GLU A 186 -13.34 10.47 -4.29
CA GLU A 186 -14.51 11.18 -4.81
C GLU A 186 -15.65 11.10 -3.78
N ILE A 187 -16.09 12.26 -3.27
CA ILE A 187 -16.91 12.36 -2.04
C ILE A 187 -18.19 11.51 -2.09
N ARG A 188 -18.82 11.39 -3.26
CA ARG A 188 -20.09 10.67 -3.44
C ARG A 188 -19.93 9.19 -3.80
N SER A 189 -18.70 8.71 -3.90
CA SER A 189 -18.38 7.36 -4.36
C SER A 189 -18.19 6.33 -3.24
N LEU A 190 -18.21 6.74 -1.97
CA LEU A 190 -18.05 5.81 -0.85
C LEU A 190 -19.18 4.78 -0.85
N THR A 191 -18.82 3.51 -0.89
CA THR A 191 -19.75 2.37 -0.96
C THR A 191 -19.29 1.25 -0.05
N THR A 192 -20.22 0.44 0.45
CA THR A 192 -19.88 -0.83 1.09
C THR A 192 -19.50 -1.87 0.05
N TYR A 193 -18.85 -2.96 0.47
CA TYR A 193 -18.55 -4.07 -0.43
C TYR A 193 -19.81 -4.67 -1.06
N GLU A 194 -20.88 -4.83 -0.29
CA GLU A 194 -22.14 -5.41 -0.77
C GLU A 194 -22.79 -4.53 -1.83
N ASN A 195 -22.86 -3.22 -1.59
CA ASN A 195 -23.41 -2.29 -2.57
C ASN A 195 -22.53 -2.17 -3.83
N LEU A 196 -21.21 -2.30 -3.69
CA LEU A 196 -20.33 -2.32 -4.84
C LEU A 196 -20.62 -3.54 -5.72
N GLU A 197 -20.77 -4.72 -5.10
CA GLU A 197 -21.14 -5.96 -5.77
C GLU A 197 -22.52 -5.87 -6.43
N ASP A 198 -23.52 -5.35 -5.72
CA ASP A 198 -24.91 -5.29 -6.21
C ASP A 198 -25.13 -4.25 -7.31
N PHE A 199 -24.38 -3.13 -7.31
CA PHE A 199 -24.67 -2.00 -8.18
C PHE A 199 -23.59 -1.61 -9.19
N TRP A 200 -22.29 -1.80 -8.88
CA TRP A 200 -21.22 -1.19 -9.70
C TRP A 200 -20.10 -2.15 -10.13
N CYS A 201 -20.22 -3.45 -9.86
CA CYS A 201 -19.14 -4.41 -10.13
C CYS A 201 -18.88 -4.68 -11.62
N ASP A 202 -19.90 -4.50 -12.47
CA ASP A 202 -19.82 -4.75 -13.92
C ASP A 202 -19.14 -3.62 -14.70
N ASP A 203 -18.90 -2.46 -14.07
CA ASP A 203 -18.21 -1.31 -14.66
C ASP A 203 -16.93 -0.98 -13.87
N PRO A 204 -15.77 -1.52 -14.30
CA PRO A 204 -14.52 -1.27 -13.62
C PRO A 204 -14.00 0.17 -13.67
N VAL A 205 -14.52 1.05 -14.56
CA VAL A 205 -14.07 2.46 -14.78
C VAL A 205 -14.93 3.48 -14.02
N PRO A 206 -15.65 3.05 -12.97
CA PRO A 206 -16.83 3.70 -12.38
C PRO A 206 -17.64 4.72 -13.21
N THR A 207 -17.88 4.51 -14.51
CA THR A 207 -18.67 5.45 -15.34
C THR A 207 -20.14 5.54 -14.93
N ASP A 208 -20.82 4.40 -14.72
CA ASP A 208 -22.22 4.36 -14.31
C ASP A 208 -22.42 4.97 -12.91
N ALA A 209 -21.52 4.63 -11.99
CA ALA A 209 -21.51 5.19 -10.64
C ALA A 209 -21.27 6.72 -10.66
N ALA A 210 -20.36 7.21 -11.51
CA ALA A 210 -20.07 8.64 -11.64
C ALA A 210 -21.27 9.42 -12.16
N GLU A 211 -22.00 8.89 -13.15
CA GLU A 211 -23.21 9.51 -13.69
C GLU A 211 -24.35 9.54 -12.65
N GLU A 212 -24.68 8.39 -12.06
CA GLU A 212 -25.81 8.25 -11.13
C GLU A 212 -25.54 8.98 -9.79
N LEU A 213 -24.33 8.86 -9.26
CA LEU A 213 -23.93 9.45 -7.98
C LEU A 213 -23.28 10.83 -8.15
N GLY A 214 -23.14 11.35 -9.37
CA GLY A 214 -22.69 12.72 -9.66
C GLY A 214 -21.32 13.08 -9.08
N PHE A 215 -20.26 12.40 -9.55
CA PHE A 215 -18.86 12.75 -9.32
C PHE A 215 -18.05 12.67 -10.63
N GLU A 216 -16.81 13.16 -10.65
CA GLU A 216 -15.95 13.19 -11.84
C GLU A 216 -14.90 12.06 -11.80
N LEU A 217 -14.44 11.62 -12.99
CA LEU A 217 -13.39 10.60 -13.16
C LEU A 217 -12.05 11.22 -13.59
#